data_AF-A0A1I6G342-F1
#
_entry.id   AF-A0A1I6G342-F1
#
_cell.length_a   1.000
_cell.length_b   1.000
_cell.length_c   1.000
_cell.angle_alpha   90.00
_cell.angle_beta   90.00
_cell.angle_gamma   90.00
#
_symmetry.space_group_name_H-M   'P 1'
#
loop_
_entity.id
_entity.type
_entity.pdbx_description
1 polymer ?
#
loop_
_entity_poly.entity_id
_entity_poly.type
_entity_poly.pdbx_seq_one_letter_code
_entity_poly.pdbx_strand_id
1 'polypeptide(L)'
;MPSKGAKQYEMQAKHRARNFELMIQYLLAHPCVDCGINDPVVLEFDHLPEFAKRFEIARAITASTRSWATIAAEMAKCEVVCANCHRRRTAKRARTRKYLISEALSEPRSMGPDMLNDDPQ
;
A
#
# COMPACT_ATOMS: atom_id res chain seq x y z
N MET A 1 14.82 18.47 38.21
CA MET A 1 15.15 18.70 36.79
C MET A 1 15.23 17.35 36.08
N PRO A 2 14.47 17.10 34.99
CA PRO A 2 14.54 15.82 34.30
C PRO A 2 15.93 15.62 33.65
N SER A 3 16.41 14.37 33.65
CA SER A 3 17.72 13.99 33.07
C SER A 3 17.78 14.29 31.57
N LYS A 4 18.98 14.47 31.02
CA LYS A 4 19.17 14.74 29.58
C LYS A 4 18.50 13.67 28.70
N GLY A 5 18.57 12.39 29.11
CA GLY A 5 17.92 11.28 28.42
C GLY A 5 16.39 11.33 28.46
N ALA A 6 15.79 11.70 29.60
CA ALA A 6 14.34 11.83 29.72
C ALA A 6 13.80 12.95 28.81
N LYS A 7 14.49 14.09 28.75
CA LYS A 7 14.14 15.21 27.86
C LYS A 7 14.23 14.81 26.37
N GLN A 8 15.26 14.05 26.00
CA GLN A 8 15.44 13.59 24.62
C GLN A 8 14.35 12.59 24.20
N TYR A 9 13.97 11.65 25.08
CA TYR A 9 12.90 10.70 24.81
C TYR A 9 11.55 11.41 24.60
N GLU A 10 11.22 12.37 25.47
CA GLU A 10 9.98 13.16 25.37
C GLU A 10 9.91 13.95 24.06
N MET A 11 11.01 14.60 23.67
CA MET A 11 11.10 15.33 22.40
C MET A 11 10.88 14.40 21.20
N GLN A 12 11.50 13.23 21.20
CA GLN A 12 11.31 12.25 20.13
C GLN A 12 9.89 11.70 20.08
N ALA A 13 9.25 11.48 21.24
CA ALA A 13 7.86 11.06 21.31
C ALA A 13 6.92 12.11 20.71
N LYS A 14 7.10 13.39 21.06
CA LYS A 14 6.33 14.51 20.48
C LYS A 14 6.53 14.62 18.96
N HIS A 15 7.77 14.45 18.50
CA HIS A 15 8.10 14.44 17.06
C HIS A 15 7.37 13.33 16.30
N ARG A 16 7.38 12.10 16.84
CA ARG A 16 6.67 10.96 16.25
C ARG A 16 5.16 11.15 16.25
N ALA A 17 4.59 11.63 17.36
CA ALA A 17 3.17 11.92 17.46
C ALA A 17 2.72 12.94 16.41
N ARG A 18 3.47 14.04 16.26
CA ARG A 18 3.24 15.04 15.21
C ARG A 18 3.28 14.43 13.81
N ASN A 19 4.32 13.66 13.50
CA ASN A 19 4.44 13.04 12.17
C ASN A 19 3.32 12.04 11.89
N PHE A 20 2.87 11.30 12.92
CA PHE A 20 1.75 10.37 12.80
C PHE A 20 0.45 11.11 12.51
N GLU A 21 0.18 12.22 13.21
CA GLU A 21 -0.98 13.07 12.95
C GLU A 21 -0.98 13.62 11.51
N LEU A 22 0.16 14.14 11.04
CA LEU A 22 0.30 14.62 9.66
C LEU A 22 0.08 13.51 8.61
N MET A 23 0.52 12.29 8.90
CA MET A 23 0.25 11.14 8.04
C MET A 23 -1.25 10.82 8.00
N ILE A 24 -1.95 10.81 9.14
CA ILE A 24 -3.40 10.56 9.18
C ILE A 24 -4.15 11.65 8.42
N GLN A 25 -3.77 12.93 8.58
CA GLN A 25 -4.33 14.03 7.78
C GLN A 25 -4.13 13.83 6.28
N TYR A 26 -2.96 13.35 5.86
CA TYR A 26 -2.71 13.00 4.48
C TYR A 26 -3.65 11.88 4.01
N LEU A 27 -3.75 10.78 4.76
CA LEU A 27 -4.60 9.64 4.38
C LEU A 27 -6.09 10.00 4.30
N LEU A 28 -6.59 10.88 5.18
CA LEU A 28 -7.99 11.37 5.14
C LEU A 28 -8.34 12.14 3.86
N ALA A 29 -7.34 12.74 3.20
CA ALA A 29 -7.51 13.48 1.95
C ALA A 29 -7.24 12.62 0.70
N HIS A 30 -6.74 11.39 0.85
CA HIS A 30 -6.29 10.54 -0.25
C HIS A 30 -6.92 9.15 -0.11
N PRO A 31 -8.14 8.93 -0.60
CA PRO A 31 -8.75 7.60 -0.59
C PRO A 31 -7.95 6.63 -1.46
N CYS A 32 -8.22 5.33 -1.30
CA CYS A 32 -7.62 4.29 -2.12
C CYS A 32 -7.85 4.58 -3.62
N VAL A 33 -6.77 4.70 -4.40
CA VAL A 33 -6.86 4.98 -5.84
C VAL A 33 -7.52 3.85 -6.64
N ASP A 34 -7.52 2.62 -6.13
CA ASP A 34 -8.07 1.44 -6.82
C ASP A 34 -9.56 1.22 -6.54
N CYS A 35 -10.04 1.52 -5.33
CA CYS A 35 -11.41 1.18 -4.92
C CYS A 35 -12.17 2.29 -4.18
N GLY A 36 -11.55 3.44 -3.96
CA GLY A 36 -12.20 4.63 -3.39
C GLY A 36 -12.48 4.58 -1.88
N ILE A 37 -12.13 3.50 -1.16
CA ILE A 37 -12.31 3.48 0.30
C ILE A 37 -11.50 4.61 0.94
N ASN A 38 -12.13 5.34 1.86
CA ASN A 38 -11.56 6.52 2.53
C ASN A 38 -11.39 6.34 4.05
N ASP A 39 -11.19 5.09 4.48
CA ASP A 39 -10.93 4.80 5.89
C ASP A 39 -9.40 4.76 6.12
N PRO A 40 -8.79 5.77 6.77
CA PRO A 40 -7.36 5.85 6.96
C PRO A 40 -6.78 4.67 7.76
N VAL A 41 -7.61 3.92 8.50
CA VAL A 41 -7.15 2.72 9.25
C VAL A 41 -6.72 1.60 8.29
N VAL A 42 -7.33 1.50 7.10
CA VAL A 42 -7.03 0.45 6.12
C VAL A 42 -6.17 0.91 4.95
N LEU A 43 -5.82 2.19 4.91
CA LEU A 43 -5.00 2.77 3.85
C LEU A 43 -3.50 2.56 4.12
N GLU A 44 -2.78 2.24 3.04
CA GLU A 44 -1.35 1.97 3.01
C GLU A 44 -0.70 2.74 1.85
N PHE A 45 0.60 3.02 1.99
CA PHE A 45 1.41 3.60 0.91
C PHE A 45 2.00 2.48 0.06
N ASP A 46 1.55 2.34 -1.19
CA ASP A 46 2.12 1.43 -2.17
C ASP A 46 3.18 2.16 -3.00
N HIS A 47 4.44 1.75 -2.85
CA HIS A 47 5.56 2.32 -3.60
C HIS A 47 5.41 2.02 -5.09
N LEU A 48 5.46 3.08 -5.90
CA LEU A 48 5.40 2.98 -7.35
C LEU A 48 6.74 2.40 -7.91
N PRO A 49 6.70 1.41 -8.83
CA PRO A 49 7.90 0.70 -9.29
C PRO A 49 8.97 1.57 -9.97
N GLU A 50 8.58 2.69 -10.57
CA GLU A 50 9.47 3.63 -11.25
C GLU A 50 10.35 4.45 -10.28
N PHE A 51 10.03 4.45 -8.98
CA PHE A 51 10.81 5.16 -7.97
C PHE A 51 11.59 4.22 -7.06
N ALA A 52 12.86 4.55 -6.83
CA ALA A 52 13.65 3.88 -5.80
C ALA A 52 13.15 4.25 -4.40
N LYS A 53 12.65 3.25 -3.68
CA LYS A 53 12.31 3.32 -2.25
C LYS A 53 13.56 3.55 -1.41
N ARG A 54 13.56 4.59 -0.58
CA ARG A 54 14.65 4.90 0.36
C ARG A 54 14.40 4.31 1.74
N PHE A 55 13.15 4.25 2.17
CA PHE A 55 12.74 3.69 3.45
C PHE A 55 11.24 3.35 3.44
N GLU A 56 10.82 2.56 4.42
CA GLU A 56 9.41 2.26 4.66
C GLU A 56 8.78 3.39 5.48
N ILE A 57 7.63 3.91 5.03
CA ILE A 57 7.01 5.14 5.55
C ILE A 57 6.44 4.91 6.95
N ALA A 58 5.74 3.80 7.19
CA ALA A 58 5.15 3.50 8.49
C ALA A 58 6.22 3.41 9.58
N ARG A 59 7.35 2.76 9.29
CA ARG A 59 8.53 2.68 10.16
C ARG A 59 9.24 4.03 10.30
N ALA A 60 9.31 4.83 9.24
CA ALA A 60 9.88 6.18 9.34
C ALA A 60 9.07 7.08 10.29
N ILE A 61 7.76 6.92 10.34
CA ILE A 61 6.89 7.70 11.22
C ILE A 61 6.94 7.18 12.67
N THR A 62 6.91 5.86 12.86
CA THR A 62 6.79 5.24 14.19
C THR A 62 8.11 5.03 14.92
N ALA A 63 9.23 4.94 14.20
CA ALA A 63 10.50 4.51 14.78
C ALA A 63 11.70 5.40 14.41
N SER A 64 11.48 6.56 13.77
CA SER A 64 12.58 7.45 13.36
C SER A 64 12.41 8.89 13.84
N THR A 65 13.50 9.66 13.74
CA THR A 65 13.55 11.12 13.97
C THR A 65 13.57 11.91 12.66
N ARG A 66 13.20 11.29 11.53
CA ARG A 66 13.20 11.96 10.22
C ARG A 66 12.25 13.15 10.23
N SER A 67 12.66 14.23 9.56
CA SER A 67 11.81 15.39 9.37
C SER A 67 10.59 15.05 8.52
N TRP A 68 9.49 15.76 8.74
CA TRP A 68 8.28 15.63 7.93
C TRP A 68 8.58 15.81 6.44
N ALA A 69 9.39 16.81 6.06
CA ALA A 69 9.77 17.05 4.67
C ALA A 69 10.43 15.82 4.01
N THR A 70 11.27 15.09 4.75
CA THR A 70 11.90 13.85 4.24
C THR A 70 10.87 12.76 4.02
N ILE A 71 9.90 12.61 4.94
CA ILE A 71 8.84 11.61 4.87
C ILE A 71 7.89 11.95 3.73
N ALA A 72 7.46 13.20 3.61
CA ALA A 72 6.58 13.69 2.55
C ALA A 72 7.19 13.49 1.14
N ALA A 73 8.50 13.72 0.99
CA ALA A 73 9.19 13.46 -0.27
C ALA A 73 9.22 11.96 -0.66
N GLU A 74 9.20 11.06 0.33
CA GLU A 74 9.08 9.62 0.07
C GLU A 74 7.62 9.21 -0.19
N MET A 75 6.66 9.82 0.52
CA MET A 75 5.22 9.62 0.29
C MET A 75 4.82 10.02 -1.14
N ALA A 76 5.43 11.06 -1.71
CA ALA A 76 5.20 11.49 -3.09
C ALA A 76 5.57 10.45 -4.16
N LYS A 77 6.29 9.37 -3.78
CA LYS A 77 6.64 8.25 -4.66
C LYS A 77 5.67 7.06 -4.51
N CYS A 78 4.61 7.24 -3.74
CA CYS A 78 3.66 6.20 -3.41
C CYS A 78 2.27 6.60 -3.88
N GLU A 79 1.45 5.59 -4.17
CA GLU A 79 0.01 5.76 -4.22
C GLU A 79 -0.62 5.34 -2.90
N VAL A 80 -1.72 5.99 -2.53
CA VAL A 80 -2.52 5.54 -1.39
C VAL A 80 -3.50 4.49 -1.87
N VAL A 81 -3.42 3.30 -1.29
CA VAL A 81 -4.29 2.16 -1.59
C VAL A 81 -4.73 1.49 -0.30
N CYS A 82 -5.85 0.77 -0.30
CA CYS A 82 -6.19 -0.04 0.85
C CYS A 82 -5.35 -1.32 0.92
N ALA A 83 -5.21 -1.89 2.11
CA ALA A 83 -4.42 -3.11 2.34
C ALA A 83 -4.81 -4.29 1.41
N ASN A 84 -6.08 -4.40 1.03
CA ASN A 84 -6.55 -5.43 0.10
C ASN A 84 -6.07 -5.16 -1.34
N CYS A 85 -6.23 -3.92 -1.82
CA CYS A 85 -5.75 -3.53 -3.15
C CYS A 85 -4.23 -3.62 -3.24
N HIS A 86 -3.50 -3.15 -2.21
CA HIS A 86 -2.05 -3.29 -2.12
C HIS A 86 -1.60 -4.76 -2.20
N ARG A 87 -2.26 -5.67 -1.46
CA ARG A 87 -1.97 -7.10 -1.52
C ARG A 87 -2.23 -7.71 -2.90
N ARG A 88 -3.29 -7.27 -3.60
CA ARG A 88 -3.58 -7.68 -4.99
C ARG A 88 -2.49 -7.19 -5.94
N ARG A 89 -2.08 -5.92 -5.84
CA ARG A 89 -1.00 -5.33 -6.65
C ARG A 89 0.32 -6.09 -6.45
N THR A 90 0.70 -6.33 -5.19
CA THR A 90 1.89 -7.12 -4.85
C THR A 90 1.82 -8.52 -5.45
N ALA A 91 0.69 -9.21 -5.28
CA ALA A 91 0.50 -10.56 -5.80
C ALA A 91 0.59 -10.62 -7.34
N LYS A 92 0.05 -9.60 -8.03
CA LYS A 92 0.13 -9.43 -9.49
C LYS A 92 1.56 -9.17 -9.96
N ARG A 93 2.24 -8.18 -9.36
CA ARG A 93 3.63 -7.81 -9.69
C ARG A 93 4.58 -9.00 -9.50
N ALA A 94 4.42 -9.75 -8.41
CA ALA A 94 5.25 -10.91 -8.11
C ALA A 94 4.79 -12.20 -8.83
N ARG A 95 3.73 -12.14 -9.65
CA ARG A 95 3.13 -13.31 -10.34
C ARG A 95 2.98 -14.51 -9.41
N THR A 96 2.49 -14.27 -8.20
CA THR A 96 2.39 -15.32 -7.18
C THR A 96 1.49 -16.46 -7.68
N ARG A 97 1.77 -17.69 -7.25
CA ARG A 97 0.96 -18.86 -7.63
C ARG A 97 -0.53 -18.64 -7.35
N LYS A 98 -0.87 -18.03 -6.22
CA LYS A 98 -2.25 -17.70 -5.86
C LYS A 98 -2.89 -16.75 -6.88
N TYR A 99 -2.19 -15.69 -7.29
CA TYR A 99 -2.66 -14.75 -8.30
C TYR A 99 -2.91 -15.45 -9.64
N LEU A 100 -1.92 -16.18 -10.16
CA LEU A 100 -1.99 -16.84 -11.46
C LEU A 100 -3.15 -17.85 -11.54
N ILE A 101 -3.32 -18.68 -10.51
CA ILE A 101 -4.42 -19.65 -10.46
C ILE A 101 -5.76 -18.93 -10.35
N SER A 102 -5.87 -17.89 -9.51
CA SER A 102 -7.13 -17.15 -9.38
C SER A 102 -7.53 -16.44 -10.67
N GLU A 103 -6.56 -15.90 -11.41
CA GLU A 103 -6.77 -15.25 -12.70
C GLU A 103 -7.29 -16.25 -13.73
N ALA A 104 -6.58 -17.37 -13.92
CA ALA A 104 -6.94 -18.43 -14.86
C ALA A 104 -8.31 -19.09 -14.57
N LEU A 105 -8.72 -19.17 -13.31
CA LEU A 105 -10.04 -19.70 -12.93
C LEU A 105 -11.17 -18.67 -13.04
N SER A 106 -10.84 -17.38 -13.05
CA SER A 106 -11.81 -16.27 -13.14
C SER A 106 -12.09 -15.84 -14.58
N GLU A 107 -11.22 -16.17 -15.53
CA GLU A 107 -11.49 -15.97 -16.96
C GLU A 107 -12.66 -16.88 -17.37
N PRO A 108 -13.74 -16.34 -17.95
CA PRO A 108 -14.81 -17.18 -18.47
C PRO A 108 -14.20 -18.09 -19.52
N ARG A 109 -14.31 -19.41 -19.33
CA ARG A 109 -14.04 -20.38 -20.39
C ARG A 109 -14.88 -19.96 -21.58
N SER A 110 -14.25 -19.44 -22.64
CA SER A 110 -14.87 -19.43 -23.96
C SER A 110 -15.08 -20.89 -24.35
N MET A 111 -16.19 -21.48 -23.91
CA MET A 111 -16.74 -22.68 -24.52
C MET A 111 -17.19 -22.27 -25.91
N GLY A 112 -16.35 -22.53 -26.92
CA GLY A 112 -16.83 -22.59 -28.29
C GLY A 112 -17.79 -23.79 -28.41
N PRO A 113 -19.04 -23.61 -28.85
CA PRO A 113 -19.91 -24.71 -29.18
C PRO A 113 -19.62 -25.12 -30.63
N ASP A 114 -18.73 -26.09 -30.85
CA ASP A 114 -18.64 -26.73 -32.18
C ASP A 114 -18.03 -28.14 -32.09
N MET A 115 -18.78 -29.07 -31.52
CA MET A 115 -18.50 -30.51 -31.51
C MET A 115 -19.80 -31.34 -31.47
N LEU A 116 -20.87 -30.88 -32.12
CA LEU A 116 -22.07 -31.69 -32.33
C LEU A 116 -22.56 -31.54 -33.77
N ASN A 117 -22.53 -32.69 -34.46
CA ASN A 117 -23.14 -33.05 -35.75
C ASN A 117 -22.24 -32.87 -36.98
N ASP A 118 -21.64 -33.98 -37.41
CA ASP A 118 -22.05 -34.56 -38.69
C ASP A 118 -21.94 -36.10 -38.61
N ASP A 119 -23.09 -36.73 -38.79
CA ASP A 119 -23.36 -38.17 -38.83
C ASP A 119 -22.62 -38.84 -40.00
N PRO A 120 -22.24 -40.13 -39.90
CA PRO A 120 -21.69 -40.87 -41.02
C PRO A 120 -22.81 -41.39 -41.92
N GLN A 121 -22.84 -40.94 -43.18
CA GLN A 121 -23.51 -41.63 -44.29
C GLN A 121 -22.54 -41.80 -45.46
#